data_AF-A0AA35W848-F1
#
_entry.id   AF-A0AA35W848-F1
#
_cell.length_a   1.000
_cell.length_b   1.000
_cell.length_c   1.000
_cell.angle_alpha   90.00
_cell.angle_beta   90.00
_cell.angle_gamma   90.00
#
_symmetry.space_group_name_H-M   'P 1'
#
loop_
_entity.id
_entity.type
_entity.pdbx_description
1 polymer ?
#
loop_
_entity_poly.entity_id
_entity_poly.type
_entity_poly.pdbx_seq_one_letter_code
_entity_poly.pdbx_strand_id
1 'polypeptide(L)'
;MLASADYVEVSESEWKALLPSYGHAAHVMVYSTWPGRFMDKYEHKFAVSMQLRFDGTLGFPGGMVDSGETPETAAGRELAEVYYSY
;
A
#
# COMPACT_ATOMS: atom_id res chain seq x y z
N MET A 1 15.48 -16.74 -4.10
CA MET A 1 15.87 -15.72 -5.10
C MET A 1 14.57 -15.08 -5.57
N LEU A 2 14.05 -14.10 -4.83
CA LEU A 2 12.93 -13.29 -5.31
C LEU A 2 13.59 -12.18 -6.13
N ALA A 3 13.23 -12.08 -7.40
CA ALA A 3 13.73 -11.02 -8.26
C ALA A 3 13.47 -9.67 -7.57
N SER A 4 14.51 -8.86 -7.36
CA SER A 4 14.28 -7.45 -7.08
C SER A 4 13.65 -6.89 -8.34
N ALA A 5 12.37 -6.55 -8.27
CA ALA A 5 11.85 -5.57 -9.21
C ALA A 5 12.62 -4.29 -8.87
N ASP A 6 13.54 -3.90 -9.74
CA ASP A 6 14.28 -2.65 -9.56
C ASP A 6 13.29 -1.51 -9.80
N TYR A 7 12.91 -0.81 -8.74
CA TYR A 7 12.06 0.38 -8.81
C TYR A 7 12.95 1.60 -9.06
N VAL A 8 12.47 2.50 -9.92
CA VAL A 8 13.07 3.82 -10.09
C VAL A 8 12.34 4.78 -9.18
N GLU A 9 13.05 5.32 -8.19
CA GLU A 9 12.53 6.42 -7.38
C GLU A 9 12.46 7.68 -8.25
N VAL A 10 11.33 8.37 -8.19
CA VAL A 10 11.07 9.61 -8.93
C VAL A 10 10.59 10.68 -7.96
N SER A 11 10.96 11.93 -8.22
CA SER A 11 10.49 13.08 -7.46
C SER A 11 9.01 13.36 -7.70
N GLU A 12 8.43 14.18 -6.85
CA GLU A 12 7.01 14.57 -6.95
C GLU A 12 6.68 15.26 -8.29
N SER A 13 7.56 16.15 -8.73
CA SER A 13 7.39 16.84 -10.02
C SER A 13 7.48 15.89 -11.20
N GLU A 14 8.34 14.88 -11.13
CA GLU A 14 8.52 13.90 -12.20
C GLU A 14 7.29 13.01 -12.32
N TRP A 15 6.81 12.40 -11.24
CA TRP A 15 5.63 11.52 -11.36
C TRP A 15 4.37 12.30 -11.72
N LYS A 16 4.22 13.56 -11.26
CA LYS A 16 3.10 14.42 -11.68
C LYS A 16 3.14 14.74 -13.17
N ALA A 17 4.32 14.91 -13.76
CA ALA A 17 4.45 15.09 -15.20
C ALA A 17 4.06 13.84 -16.00
N LEU A 18 4.12 12.65 -15.38
CA LEU A 18 3.74 11.37 -15.98
C LEU A 18 2.24 11.07 -15.89
N LEU A 19 1.47 11.80 -15.07
CA LEU A 19 0.01 11.65 -14.88
C LEU A 19 -0.78 11.41 -16.17
N PRO A 20 -0.54 12.13 -17.29
CA PRO A 20 -1.35 11.94 -18.49
C PRO A 20 -1.05 10.63 -19.26
N SER A 21 0.09 9.99 -19.00
CA SER A 21 0.61 8.90 -19.84
C SER A 21 0.71 7.55 -19.13
N TYR A 22 0.54 7.52 -17.80
CA TYR A 22 0.71 6.32 -16.98
C TYR A 22 -0.46 6.12 -16.02
N GLY A 23 -0.72 4.85 -15.67
CA GLY A 23 -1.61 4.54 -14.55
C GLY A 23 -0.88 4.78 -13.23
N HIS A 24 -1.54 5.48 -12.31
CA HIS A 24 -1.03 5.73 -10.97
C HIS A 24 -1.75 4.85 -9.97
N ALA A 25 -1.03 4.36 -8.97
CA ALA A 25 -1.59 3.60 -7.86
C ALA A 25 -1.03 4.12 -6.54
N ALA A 26 -1.89 4.19 -5.52
CA ALA A 26 -1.52 4.58 -4.17
C ALA A 26 -1.84 3.43 -3.21
N HIS A 27 -0.87 3.09 -2.37
CA HIS A 27 -0.98 1.99 -1.40
C HIS A 27 -0.59 2.49 0.00
N VAL A 28 -1.24 1.94 1.03
CA VAL A 28 -1.06 2.37 2.41
C VAL A 28 -0.51 1.23 3.27
N MET A 29 0.61 1.49 3.94
CA MET A 29 1.13 0.61 4.98
C MET A 29 0.52 1.01 6.33
N VAL A 30 -0.52 0.29 6.75
CA VAL A 30 -1.06 0.41 8.11
C VAL A 30 -0.27 -0.50 9.04
N TYR A 31 0.33 0.08 10.08
CA TYR A 31 1.10 -0.67 11.06
C TYR A 31 0.91 -0.14 12.48
N SER A 32 1.17 -0.99 13.46
CA SER A 32 1.20 -0.62 14.87
C SER A 32 2.34 -1.33 15.58
N THR A 33 2.81 -0.77 16.70
CA THR A 33 3.69 -1.52 17.60
C THR A 33 2.92 -2.71 18.17
N TRP A 34 3.58 -3.86 18.25
CA TRP A 34 3.00 -5.07 18.79
C TRP A 34 3.94 -5.68 19.83
N PRO A 35 3.87 -5.24 21.10
CA PRO A 35 4.70 -5.81 22.14
C PRO A 35 4.24 -7.24 22.44
N GLY A 36 5.20 -8.17 22.51
CA GLY A 36 4.92 -9.56 22.85
C GLY A 36 5.87 -10.54 22.18
N ARG A 37 5.64 -11.83 22.41
CA ARG A 37 6.43 -12.91 21.80
C ARG A 37 5.53 -14.00 21.24
N PHE A 38 5.88 -14.50 20.06
CA PHE A 38 5.33 -15.73 19.51
C PHE A 38 6.05 -16.92 20.13
N MET A 39 5.27 -17.86 20.69
CA MET A 39 5.77 -19.07 21.35
C MET A 39 6.84 -18.76 22.42
N ASP A 40 6.71 -17.63 23.11
CA ASP A 40 7.64 -17.10 24.13
C ASP A 40 9.10 -16.90 23.68
N LYS A 41 9.37 -17.09 22.38
CA LYS A 41 10.73 -17.10 21.81
C LYS A 41 10.98 -15.95 20.84
N TYR A 42 10.02 -15.65 19.98
CA TYR A 42 10.22 -14.70 18.89
C TYR A 42 9.50 -13.39 19.19
N GLU A 43 10.26 -12.34 19.44
CA GLU A 43 9.71 -11.02 19.73
C GLU A 43 9.03 -10.41 18.51
N HIS A 44 7.80 -9.94 18.69
CA HIS A 44 7.12 -9.08 17.74
C HIS A 44 7.55 -7.64 17.99
N LYS A 45 7.82 -6.90 16.91
CA LYS A 45 8.07 -5.45 17.00
C LYS A 45 6.85 -4.67 16.53
N PHE A 46 6.33 -5.06 15.38
CA PHE A 46 5.21 -4.41 14.73
C PHE A 46 4.27 -5.44 14.12
N ALA A 47 2.99 -5.09 14.06
CA ALA A 47 2.01 -5.73 13.21
C ALA A 47 1.82 -4.85 11.97
N VAL A 48 1.88 -5.44 10.77
CA VAL A 48 1.68 -4.76 9.49
C VAL A 48 0.49 -5.41 8.80
N SER A 49 -0.47 -4.59 8.36
CA SER A 49 -1.65 -5.08 7.65
C SER A 49 -1.35 -5.19 6.14
N MET A 50 -1.61 -6.36 5.59
CA MET A 50 -1.60 -6.66 4.16
C MET A 50 -2.85 -7.47 3.82
N GLN A 51 -3.21 -7.51 2.53
CA GLN A 51 -4.41 -8.18 2.04
C GLN A 51 -4.11 -9.17 0.90
N LEU A 52 -4.88 -10.25 0.86
CA LEU A 52 -4.94 -11.14 -0.31
C LEU A 52 -5.83 -10.48 -1.36
N ARG A 53 -5.26 -10.18 -2.52
CA ARG A 53 -5.96 -9.57 -3.65
C ARG A 53 -6.74 -10.63 -4.44
N PHE A 54 -7.65 -10.16 -5.29
CA PHE A 54 -8.46 -11.02 -6.16
C PHE A 54 -7.63 -11.88 -7.13
N ASP A 55 -6.43 -11.42 -7.48
CA ASP A 55 -5.47 -12.12 -8.35
C ASP A 55 -4.64 -13.18 -7.60
N GLY A 56 -4.91 -13.39 -6.30
CA GLY A 56 -4.21 -14.36 -5.46
C GLY A 56 -2.87 -13.88 -4.92
N THR A 57 -2.49 -12.62 -5.15
CA THR A 57 -1.24 -12.03 -4.64
C THR A 57 -1.44 -11.28 -3.33
N LEU A 58 -0.37 -11.12 -2.54
CA LEU A 58 -0.37 -10.28 -1.35
C LEU A 58 0.01 -8.84 -1.71
N GLY A 59 -0.74 -7.87 -1.21
CA GLY A 59 -0.46 -6.45 -1.38
C GLY A 59 -0.89 -5.62 -0.19
N PHE A 60 -0.51 -4.35 -0.20
CA PHE A 60 -1.05 -3.37 0.74
C PHE A 60 -2.48 -2.96 0.33
N PRO A 61 -3.30 -2.51 1.29
CA PRO A 61 -4.54 -1.77 0.99
C PRO A 61 -4.26 -0.58 0.09
N GLY A 62 -5.16 -0.31 -0.86
CA GLY A 62 -4.99 0.72 -1.87
C GLY A 62 -5.46 0.27 -3.24
N GLY A 63 -5.23 1.13 -4.23
CA GLY A 63 -5.80 0.97 -5.56
C GLY A 63 -5.29 2.00 -6.55
N MET A 64 -6.00 2.10 -7.67
CA MET A 64 -5.67 3.07 -8.73
C MET A 64 -6.07 4.48 -8.29
N VAL A 65 -5.29 5.46 -8.74
CA VAL A 65 -5.60 6.88 -8.57
C VAL A 65 -6.38 7.34 -9.80
N ASP A 66 -7.60 7.82 -9.60
CA ASP A 66 -8.44 8.29 -10.70
C ASP A 66 -8.05 9.69 -11.17
N SER A 67 -8.51 10.05 -12.37
CA SER A 67 -8.24 11.37 -12.96
C SER A 67 -8.82 12.48 -12.08
N GLY A 68 -7.97 13.39 -11.62
CA GLY A 68 -8.37 14.51 -10.75
C GLY A 68 -8.27 14.20 -9.25
N GLU A 69 -7.94 12.97 -8.86
CA GLU A 69 -7.61 12.62 -7.47
C GLU A 69 -6.13 12.89 -7.16
N THR A 70 -5.82 13.14 -5.88
CA THR A 70 -4.46 13.03 -5.37
C THR A 70 -4.21 11.61 -4.84
N PRO A 71 -2.95 11.16 -4.73
CA PRO A 71 -2.64 9.86 -4.13
C PRO A 71 -3.23 9.70 -2.73
N GLU A 72 -3.29 10.77 -1.93
CA GLU A 72 -3.86 10.77 -0.58
C GLU A 72 -5.37 10.58 -0.60
N THR A 73 -6.09 11.25 -1.52
CA THR A 73 -7.55 11.09 -1.63
C THR A 73 -7.92 9.71 -2.13
N ALA A 74 -7.18 9.18 -3.13
CA ALA A 74 -7.38 7.83 -3.63
C ALA A 74 -7.10 6.79 -2.53
N ALA A 75 -5.97 6.91 -1.82
CA ALA A 75 -5.65 6.05 -0.69
C ALA A 75 -6.73 6.09 0.41
N GLY A 76 -7.25 7.27 0.74
CA GLY A 76 -8.32 7.43 1.72
C GLY A 76 -9.63 6.75 1.31
N ARG A 77 -10.02 6.88 0.03
CA ARG A 77 -11.20 6.21 -0.54
C ARG A 77 -11.06 4.69 -0.46
N GLU A 78 -9.95 4.15 -0.93
CA GLU A 78 -9.68 2.70 -0.92
C GLU A 78 -9.64 2.12 0.50
N LEU A 79 -9.03 2.84 1.46
CA LEU A 79 -9.08 2.43 2.87
C LEU A 79 -10.50 2.40 3.41
N ALA A 80 -11.35 3.35 3.02
CA ALA A 80 -12.72 3.39 3.50
C ALA A 80 -13.56 2.22 2.95
N GLU A 81 -13.34 1.86 1.69
CA GLU A 81 -13.96 0.69 1.07
C GLU A 81 -13.52 -0.64 1.71
N VAL A 82 -12.27 -0.74 2.16
CA VAL A 82 -11.74 -1.97 2.77
C VAL A 82 -12.08 -2.10 4.26
N TYR A 83 -12.06 -1.00 5.02
CA TYR A 83 -12.14 -1.04 6.49
C TYR A 83 -13.43 -0.49 7.11
N TYR A 84 -14.23 0.30 6.37
CA TYR A 84 -15.43 0.95 6.92
C TYR A 84 -16.74 0.53 6.24
N SER A 85 -16.73 -0.47 5.36
CA SER A 85 -17.92 -0.91 4.60
C SER A 85 -18.84 -1.91 5.33
N TYR A 86 -19.06 -1.76 6.63
CA TYR A 86 -20.04 -2.55 7.42
C TYR A 86 -21.18 -1.70 7.97
#